data_AF-C8X3Z6-F1
#
_entry.id   AF-C8X3Z6-F1
#
_cell.length_a   1.000
_cell.length_b   1.000
_cell.length_c   1.000
_cell.angle_alpha   90.00
_cell.angle_beta   90.00
_cell.angle_gamma   90.00
#
_symmetry.space_group_name_H-M   'P 1'
#
loop_
_entity.id
_entity.type
_entity.pdbx_description
1 polymer ?
#
loop_
_entity_poly.entity_id
_entity_poly.type
_entity_poly.pdbx_seq_one_letter_code
_entity_poly.pdbx_strand_id
1 'polypeptide(L)'
;MLADTTYIQLAAEVLGVEPTASPRQIQYGYYRMMHHHHPDKHRGDARATRFAALINEAKNVLLGEEAHPSLLKDRELIAALLQRPVAAEDVLSYEAWLRSRFYDMEQCSIWPC
;
A
#
# COMPACT_ATOMS: atom_id res chain seq x y z
N MET A 1 18.58 -17.39 1.60
CA MET A 1 18.41 -15.92 1.59
C MET A 1 17.87 -15.36 0.26
N LEU A 2 17.48 -16.16 -0.74
CA LEU A 2 16.89 -15.63 -1.99
C LEU A 2 15.38 -15.38 -1.93
N ALA A 3 14.67 -16.01 -0.98
CA ALA A 3 13.21 -15.88 -0.86
C ALA A 3 12.78 -14.47 -0.38
N ASP A 4 13.56 -13.85 0.50
CA ASP A 4 13.24 -12.53 1.07
C ASP A 4 13.25 -11.45 -0.01
N THR A 5 14.22 -11.52 -0.94
CA THR A 5 14.31 -10.59 -2.07
C THR A 5 13.12 -10.72 -3.01
N THR A 6 12.59 -11.93 -3.22
CA THR A 6 11.40 -12.15 -4.06
C THR A 6 10.14 -11.56 -3.42
N TYR A 7 9.96 -11.70 -2.11
CA TYR A 7 8.78 -11.14 -1.43
C TYR A 7 8.82 -9.62 -1.35
N ILE A 8 10.00 -9.02 -1.18
CA ILE A 8 10.17 -7.56 -1.25
C ILE A 8 9.74 -7.04 -2.63
N GLN A 9 10.13 -7.70 -3.71
CA GLN A 9 9.72 -7.31 -5.07
C GLN A 9 8.20 -7.42 -5.27
N LEU A 10 7.59 -8.52 -4.85
CA LEU A 10 6.14 -8.71 -4.95
C LEU A 10 5.36 -7.71 -4.08
N ALA A 11 5.84 -7.43 -2.87
CA ALA A 11 5.24 -6.44 -1.99
C ALA A 11 5.31 -5.03 -2.58
N ALA A 12 6.45 -4.68 -3.19
CA ALA A 12 6.64 -3.41 -3.89
C ALA A 12 5.68 -3.28 -5.09
N GLU A 13 5.52 -4.35 -5.86
CA GLU A 13 4.55 -4.41 -6.97
C GLU A 13 3.10 -4.24 -6.48
N VAL A 14 2.71 -4.94 -5.41
CA VAL A 14 1.37 -4.82 -4.80
C VAL A 14 1.08 -3.40 -4.34
N LEU A 15 2.07 -2.67 -3.81
CA LEU A 15 1.90 -1.27 -3.39
C LEU A 15 2.15 -0.26 -4.52
N GLY A 16 2.64 -0.69 -5.68
CA GLY A 16 3.04 0.17 -6.78
C GLY A 16 4.16 1.14 -6.41
N VAL A 17 5.17 0.66 -5.68
CA VAL A 17 6.35 1.43 -5.25
C VAL A 17 7.63 0.72 -5.67
N GLU A 18 8.78 1.39 -5.55
CA GLU A 18 10.08 0.77 -5.74
C GLU A 18 10.42 -0.20 -4.58
N PRO A 19 11.13 -1.32 -4.82
CA PRO A 19 11.62 -2.22 -3.77
C PRO A 19 12.48 -1.53 -2.71
N THR A 20 13.11 -0.41 -3.07
CA THR A 20 13.95 0.42 -2.20
C THR A 20 13.24 1.69 -1.73
N ALA A 21 11.91 1.73 -1.83
CA ALA A 21 11.11 2.88 -1.41
C ALA A 21 11.32 3.20 0.08
N SER A 22 11.36 4.49 0.40
CA SER A 22 11.43 4.95 1.79
C SER A 22 10.16 4.57 2.57
N PRO A 23 10.20 4.51 3.92
CA PRO A 23 9.01 4.23 4.74
C PRO A 23 7.81 5.15 4.43
N ARG A 24 8.06 6.42 4.07
CA ARG A 24 7.00 7.36 3.68
C ARG A 24 6.34 7.00 2.35
N GLN A 25 7.15 6.61 1.36
CA GLN A 25 6.65 6.16 0.07
C GLN A 25 5.87 4.84 0.20
N ILE A 26 6.33 3.92 1.05
CA ILE A 26 5.61 2.68 1.39
C ILE A 26 4.25 3.01 2.02
N GLN A 27 4.21 3.93 3.00
CA GLN A 27 2.95 4.36 3.63
C GLN A 27 1.99 5.03 2.63
N TYR A 28 2.52 5.81 1.69
CA TYR A 28 1.70 6.40 0.64
C TYR A 28 1.15 5.34 -0.32
N GLY A 29 1.97 4.40 -0.77
CA GLY A 29 1.52 3.25 -1.59
C GLY A 29 0.42 2.46 -0.89
N TYR A 30 0.61 2.16 0.40
CA TYR A 30 -0.41 1.54 1.24
C TYR A 30 -1.71 2.37 1.30
N TYR A 31 -1.62 3.68 1.54
CA TYR A 31 -2.78 4.57 1.56
C TYR A 31 -3.55 4.54 0.24
N ARG A 32 -2.85 4.65 -0.90
CA ARG A 32 -3.46 4.58 -2.23
C ARG A 32 -4.21 3.26 -2.41
N MET A 33 -3.53 2.14 -2.16
CA MET A 33 -4.10 0.81 -2.37
C MET A 33 -5.27 0.54 -1.42
N MET A 34 -5.18 0.96 -0.15
CA MET A 34 -6.33 0.89 0.77
C MET A 34 -7.48 1.75 0.33
N HIS A 35 -7.23 2.96 -0.16
CA HIS A 35 -8.30 3.83 -0.62
C HIS A 35 -9.13 3.20 -1.75
N HIS A 36 -8.47 2.44 -2.64
CA HIS A 36 -9.11 1.77 -3.77
C HIS A 36 -9.72 0.42 -3.42
N HIS A 37 -9.10 -0.36 -2.53
CA HIS A 37 -9.48 -1.75 -2.26
C HIS A 37 -10.13 -1.95 -0.88
N HIS A 38 -10.46 -0.88 -0.16
CA HIS A 38 -11.07 -0.99 1.18
C HIS A 38 -12.34 -1.85 1.14
N PRO A 39 -12.51 -2.81 2.06
CA PRO A 39 -13.68 -3.69 2.07
C PRO A 39 -15.00 -2.92 2.22
N ASP A 40 -15.02 -1.80 2.95
CA ASP A 40 -16.24 -0.99 3.11
C ASP A 40 -16.76 -0.38 1.81
N LYS A 41 -15.87 -0.12 0.84
CA LYS A 41 -16.28 0.38 -0.48
C LYS A 41 -16.74 -0.74 -1.41
N HIS A 42 -16.40 -1.99 -1.08
CA HIS A 42 -16.70 -3.18 -1.88
C HIS A 42 -17.51 -4.19 -1.06
N ARG A 43 -18.53 -3.71 -0.34
CA ARG A 43 -19.41 -4.58 0.46
C ARG A 43 -20.06 -5.64 -0.43
N GLY A 44 -19.90 -6.91 -0.06
CA GLY A 44 -20.42 -8.06 -0.81
C GLY A 44 -19.39 -8.72 -1.74
N ASP A 45 -18.22 -8.13 -1.97
CA ASP A 45 -17.11 -8.80 -2.64
C ASP A 45 -16.32 -9.66 -1.64
N ALA A 46 -16.46 -10.98 -1.77
CA ALA A 46 -15.77 -11.96 -0.93
C ALA A 46 -14.23 -11.83 -0.96
N ARG A 47 -13.66 -11.19 -1.99
CA ARG A 47 -12.22 -10.99 -2.13
C ARG A 47 -11.73 -9.67 -1.54
N ALA A 48 -12.61 -8.70 -1.27
CA ALA A 48 -12.18 -7.38 -0.80
C ALA A 48 -11.40 -7.43 0.52
N THR A 49 -11.85 -8.26 1.47
CA THR A 49 -11.14 -8.50 2.72
C THR A 49 -9.77 -9.15 2.49
N ARG A 50 -9.65 -10.08 1.54
CA ARG A 50 -8.37 -10.74 1.20
C ARG A 50 -7.41 -9.78 0.51
N PHE A 51 -7.90 -8.91 -0.37
CA PHE A 51 -7.09 -7.84 -0.97
C PHE A 51 -6.58 -6.87 0.08
N ALA A 52 -7.44 -6.46 1.02
CA ALA A 52 -7.00 -5.60 2.11
C ALA A 52 -5.94 -6.25 3.00
N ALA A 53 -6.09 -7.55 3.29
CA ALA A 53 -5.09 -8.31 4.03
C ALA A 53 -3.76 -8.42 3.25
N LEU A 54 -3.80 -8.68 1.94
CA LEU A 54 -2.61 -8.73 1.07
C LEU A 54 -1.86 -7.40 1.05
N ILE A 55 -2.56 -6.28 0.93
CA ILE A 55 -1.96 -4.94 0.94
C ILE A 55 -1.33 -4.63 2.32
N ASN A 56 -1.95 -5.07 3.41
CA ASN A 56 -1.36 -4.96 4.74
C ASN A 56 -0.08 -5.79 4.87
N GLU A 57 -0.10 -7.05 4.41
CA GLU A 57 1.07 -7.93 4.43
C GLU A 57 2.22 -7.34 3.60
N ALA A 58 1.93 -6.82 2.40
CA ALA A 58 2.92 -6.17 1.55
C ALA A 58 3.59 -4.96 2.24
N LYS A 59 2.81 -4.11 2.90
CA LYS A 59 3.33 -2.98 3.68
C LYS A 59 4.24 -3.47 4.81
N ASN A 60 3.82 -4.48 5.56
CA ASN A 60 4.61 -5.01 6.69
C ASN A 60 5.92 -5.63 6.21
N VAL A 61 5.93 -6.36 5.08
CA VAL A 61 7.15 -6.94 4.49
C VAL A 61 8.14 -5.84 4.10
N LEU A 62 7.69 -4.78 3.43
CA LEU A 62 8.58 -3.69 3.01
C LEU A 62 9.14 -2.88 4.18
N LEU A 63 8.42 -2.83 5.31
CA LEU A 63 8.90 -2.20 6.55
C LEU A 63 9.77 -3.14 7.41
N GLY A 64 9.95 -4.40 7.00
CA GLY A 64 10.67 -5.41 7.78
C GLY A 64 9.91 -5.90 9.02
N GLU A 65 8.61 -5.63 9.10
CA GLU A 65 7.72 -6.04 10.20
C GLU A 65 7.17 -7.47 10.01
N GLU A 66 7.24 -8.02 8.79
CA GLU A 66 6.81 -9.37 8.46
C GLU A 66 7.92 -10.12 7.71
N ALA A 67 8.29 -11.30 8.24
CA ALA A 67 9.36 -12.15 7.69
C ALA A 67 8.82 -13.40 6.99
N HIS A 68 7.56 -13.76 7.23
CA HIS A 68 6.95 -15.00 6.75
C HIS A 68 5.63 -14.73 6.05
N PRO A 69 5.64 -14.00 4.92
CA PRO A 69 4.41 -13.67 4.21
C PRO A 69 3.72 -14.94 3.71
N SER A 70 2.41 -14.95 3.86
CA SER A 70 1.52 -16.06 3.50
C SER A 70 0.66 -15.73 2.29
N LEU A 71 0.20 -14.48 2.17
CA LEU A 71 -0.64 -14.00 1.09
C LEU A 71 0.18 -13.62 -0.15
N LEU A 72 1.41 -13.14 0.00
CA LEU A 72 2.31 -12.88 -1.13
C LEU A 72 2.74 -14.17 -1.87
N LYS A 73 2.45 -15.35 -1.32
CA LYS A 73 2.63 -16.63 -2.01
C LYS A 73 1.47 -16.97 -2.94
N ASP A 74 0.30 -16.36 -2.71
CA ASP A 74 -0.92 -16.57 -3.49
C ASP A 74 -0.87 -15.73 -4.77
N ARG A 75 -0.31 -16.32 -5.84
CA ARG A 75 -0.16 -15.65 -7.14
C ARG A 75 -1.50 -15.28 -7.78
N GLU A 76 -2.54 -16.06 -7.54
CA GLU A 76 -3.87 -15.77 -8.07
C GLU A 76 -4.47 -14.55 -7.40
N LEU A 77 -4.29 -14.42 -6.08
CA LEU A 77 -4.72 -13.24 -5.34
C LEU A 77 -3.98 -11.98 -5.79
N ILE A 78 -2.65 -12.06 -5.98
CA ILE A 78 -1.86 -10.95 -6.50
C ILE A 78 -2.34 -10.55 -7.90
N ALA A 79 -2.45 -11.50 -8.82
CA ALA A 79 -2.90 -11.23 -10.19
C ALA A 79 -4.29 -10.62 -10.22
N ALA A 80 -5.23 -11.13 -9.40
CA ALA A 80 -6.58 -10.60 -9.30
C ALA A 80 -6.62 -9.17 -8.73
N LEU A 81 -5.73 -8.83 -7.80
CA LEU A 81 -5.59 -7.49 -7.27
C LEU A 81 -5.04 -6.53 -8.34
N LEU A 82 -3.97 -6.91 -9.03
CA LEU A 82 -3.30 -6.06 -10.04
C LEU A 82 -4.15 -5.86 -11.32
N GLN A 83 -5.03 -6.81 -11.67
CA GLN A 83 -5.94 -6.66 -12.80
C GLN A 83 -7.14 -5.75 -12.53
N ARG A 84 -7.42 -5.42 -11.26
CA ARG A 84 -8.57 -4.59 -10.91
C ARG A 84 -8.27 -3.14 -11.25
N PRO A 85 -9.08 -2.49 -12.11
CA PRO A 85 -8.83 -1.11 -12.51
C PRO A 85 -8.92 -0.19 -11.29
N VAL A 86 -7.90 0.65 -11.14
CA VAL A 86 -7.83 1.68 -10.11
C VAL A 86 -8.26 3.00 -10.73
N ALA A 87 -9.40 3.54 -10.32
CA ALA A 87 -9.84 4.87 -10.76
C ALA A 87 -8.88 5.93 -10.21
N ALA A 88 -8.16 6.63 -11.09
CA ALA A 88 -7.12 7.60 -10.71
C ALA A 88 -7.68 8.86 -10.04
N GLU A 89 -8.99 9.08 -10.10
CA GLU A 89 -9.65 10.36 -9.80
C GLU A 89 -9.85 10.60 -8.28
N ASP A 90 -9.74 9.55 -7.45
CA ASP A 90 -10.15 9.65 -6.04
C ASP A 90 -9.00 9.67 -5.01
N VAL A 91 -7.73 9.73 -5.43
CA VAL A 91 -6.59 9.64 -4.49
C VAL A 91 -5.68 10.85 -4.56
N LEU A 92 -5.37 11.41 -3.38
CA LEU A 92 -4.43 12.51 -3.23
C LEU A 92 -3.07 12.16 -3.86
N SER A 93 -2.45 13.13 -4.53
CA SER A 93 -1.04 13.02 -4.95
C SER A 93 -0.14 12.83 -3.73
N TYR A 94 1.09 12.33 -3.92
CA TYR A 94 2.04 12.13 -2.82
C TYR A 94 2.25 13.42 -2.02
N GLU A 95 2.47 14.53 -2.71
CA GLU A 95 2.62 15.86 -2.12
C GLU A 95 1.37 16.31 -1.36
N ALA A 96 0.18 16.11 -1.92
CA ALA A 96 -1.07 16.49 -1.25
C ALA A 96 -1.37 15.61 -0.03
N TRP A 97 -1.06 14.31 -0.11
CA TRP A 97 -1.19 13.38 1.01
C TRP A 97 -0.22 13.72 2.14
N LEU A 98 1.05 14.00 1.82
CA LEU A 98 2.03 14.50 2.78
C LEU A 98 1.51 15.78 3.44
N ARG A 99 1.05 16.75 2.66
CA ARG A 99 0.49 17.99 3.22
C ARG A 99 -0.68 17.71 4.16
N SER A 100 -1.62 16.84 3.80
CA SER A 100 -2.77 16.50 4.68
C SER A 100 -2.37 15.85 6.02
N ARG A 101 -1.19 15.23 6.08
CA ARG A 101 -0.66 14.56 7.30
C ARG A 101 0.13 15.50 8.19
N PHE A 102 0.71 16.56 7.64
CA PHE A 102 1.63 17.47 8.34
C PHE A 102 1.11 18.91 8.49
N TYR A 103 0.08 19.31 7.74
CA TYR A 103 -0.60 20.59 7.92
C TYR A 103 -1.77 20.39 8.86
N ASP A 104 -1.54 20.64 10.15
CA ASP A 104 -2.60 20.90 11.10
C ASP A 104 -3.28 22.23 10.71
N MET A 105 -4.60 22.27 10.66
CA MET A 105 -5.36 23.43 10.16
C MET A 105 -5.30 24.67 11.08
N GLU A 106 -4.56 24.62 12.18
CA GLU A 106 -4.39 25.72 13.15
C GLU A 106 -3.01 26.41 13.10
N GLN A 107 -2.46 26.64 11.91
CA GLN A 107 -1.36 27.60 11.70
C GLN A 107 -0.03 27.35 12.45
N CYS A 108 0.71 26.27 12.15
CA CYS A 108 2.17 26.31 12.28
C CYS A 108 2.82 25.24 11.39
N SER A 109 3.44 25.68 10.29
CA SER A 109 4.34 24.83 9.49
C SER A 109 5.54 24.43 10.36
N ILE A 110 5.66 23.15 10.70
CA ILE A 110 6.85 22.58 11.38
C ILE A 110 8.02 22.32 10.41
N TRP A 111 8.05 22.98 9.25
CA TRP A 111 9.20 22.93 8.35
C TRP A 111 10.22 23.99 8.74
N PRO A 112 11.45 23.62 9.17
CA PRO A 112 12.53 24.59 9.23
C PRO A 112 12.87 24.98 7.79
N CYS A 113 12.84 26.29 7.54
CA CYS A 113 13.39 26.92 6.35
C CYS A 113 14.89 26.65 6.17
#